data_AF-A0A8J3VYH8-F1
#
_entry.id   AF-A0A8J3VYH8-F1
#
_cell.length_a   1.000
_cell.length_b   1.000
_cell.length_c   1.000
_cell.angle_alpha   90.00
_cell.angle_beta   90.00
_cell.angle_gamma   90.00
#
_symmetry.space_group_name_H-M   'P 1'
#
loop_
_entity.id
_entity.type
_entity.pdbx_description
1 polymer ?
#
loop_
_entity_poly.entity_id
_entity_poly.type
_entity_poly.pdbx_seq_one_letter_code
_entity_poly.pdbx_strand_id
1 'polypeptide(L)' 'MASEQLRTIRAALDSLPAQCIYHGENTEPPSGSLLWREACCDTGIPAQRRKLAEQALDQVAVTHGAG' A
#
# COMPACT_ATOMS: atom_id res chain seq x y z
N MET A 1 21.18 7.01 -8.12
CA MET A 1 19.97 7.87 -8.11
C MET A 1 18.72 7.02 -7.86
N ALA A 2 18.27 6.20 -8.82
CA ALA A 2 17.05 5.38 -8.69
C ALA A 2 17.00 4.49 -7.43
N SER A 3 18.12 3.85 -7.07
CA SER A 3 18.21 2.98 -5.89
C SER A 3 18.06 3.72 -4.55
N GLU A 4 18.57 4.96 -4.47
CA GLU A 4 18.47 5.79 -3.27
C GLU A 4 17.04 6.32 -3.10
N GLN A 5 16.40 6.72 -4.19
CA GLN A 5 15.00 7.16 -4.21
C GLN A 5 14.06 6.04 -3.77
N LEU A 6 14.26 4.81 -4.27
CA LEU A 6 13.49 3.63 -3.83
C LEU A 6 13.68 3.34 -2.33
N ARG A 7 14.89 3.50 -1.81
CA ARG A 7 15.17 3.32 -0.38
C ARG A 7 14.43 4.36 0.47
N THR A 8 14.45 5.62 0.05
CA THR A 8 13.74 6.71 0.75
C THR A 8 12.23 6.49 0.76
N ILE A 9 11.65 6.06 -0.37
CA ILE A 9 10.21 5.77 -0.42
C ILE A 9 9.87 4.58 0.49
N ARG A 10 10.66 3.50 0.48
CA ARG A 10 10.46 2.36 1.40
C ARG A 10 10.50 2.78 2.86
N ALA A 11 11.48 3.59 3.24
CA ALA A 11 11.57 4.11 4.61
C ALA A 11 10.36 4.99 4.99
N ALA A 12 9.78 5.72 4.04
CA ALA A 12 8.55 6.48 4.29
C ALA A 12 7.33 5.54 4.51
N LEU A 13 7.26 4.41 3.79
CA LEU A 13 6.18 3.43 3.98
C LEU A 13 6.23 2.74 5.34
N ASP A 14 7.41 2.58 5.93
CA ASP A 14 7.57 2.01 7.28
C ASP A 14 6.90 2.85 8.37
N SER A 15 6.64 4.14 8.11
CA SER A 15 5.87 5.01 9.02
C SER A 15 4.36 4.75 9.01
N LEU A 16 3.85 4.01 8.02
CA LEU A 16 2.45 3.65 7.89
C LEU A 16 2.18 2.27 8.55
N PRO A 17 1.00 2.07 9.16
CA PRO A 17 0.65 0.79 9.75
C PRO A 17 0.61 -0.30 8.67
N ALA A 18 1.14 -1.48 8.97
CA ALA A 18 1.09 -2.65 8.07
C ALA A 18 -0.32 -3.25 7.97
N GLN A 19 -1.16 -3.03 8.98
CA GLN A 19 -2.46 -3.65 9.14
C GLN A 19 -3.51 -2.64 9.64
N CYS A 20 -4.76 -2.88 9.30
CA CYS A 20 -5.89 -2.18 9.87
C CYS A 20 -6.15 -2.64 11.31
N ILE A 21 -6.41 -1.71 12.22
CA ILE A 21 -6.74 -2.03 13.62
C ILE A 21 -8.00 -2.88 13.79
N TYR A 22 -8.97 -2.78 12.86
CA TYR A 22 -10.24 -3.50 12.94
C TYR A 22 -10.29 -4.77 12.08
N HIS A 23 -9.57 -4.78 10.96
CA HIS A 23 -9.70 -5.83 9.94
C HIS A 23 -8.38 -6.56 9.65
N GLY A 24 -7.32 -6.24 10.39
CA GLY A 24 -5.99 -6.86 10.21
C GLY A 24 -5.45 -6.59 8.81
N GLU A 25 -5.07 -7.65 8.10
CA GLU A 25 -4.56 -7.58 6.72
C GLU A 25 -5.65 -7.30 5.68
N ASN A 26 -6.93 -7.48 6.04
CA ASN A 26 -8.05 -7.22 5.15
C ASN A 26 -8.32 -5.71 5.07
N THR A 27 -7.54 -5.05 4.23
CA THR A 27 -7.56 -3.61 3.98
C THR A 27 -8.29 -3.25 2.68
N GLU A 28 -8.88 -4.23 2.01
CA GLU A 28 -9.59 -4.02 0.75
C GLU A 28 -11.02 -3.54 1.04
N PRO A 29 -11.54 -2.57 0.25
CA PRO A 29 -12.93 -2.18 0.36
C PRO A 29 -13.83 -3.37 0.01
N PRO A 30 -14.95 -3.56 0.71
CA PRO A 30 -15.85 -4.68 0.44
C PRO A 30 -16.40 -4.60 -0.99
N SER A 31 -16.21 -5.67 -1.77
CA SER A 31 -16.78 -5.79 -3.10
C SER A 31 -18.29 -6.06 -3.02
N GLY A 32 -19.14 -5.16 -3.51
CA GLY A 32 -20.55 -5.49 -3.76
C GLY A 32 -21.64 -4.51 -3.32
N SER A 33 -21.43 -3.20 -3.42
CA SER A 33 -22.51 -2.22 -3.22
C SER A 33 -22.36 -1.06 -4.18
N LEU A 34 -23.38 -0.81 -5.02
CA LEU A 34 -23.47 0.26 -6.02
C LEU A 34 -23.31 1.69 -5.44
N LEU A 35 -23.18 1.83 -4.12
CA LEU A 35 -22.92 3.08 -3.42
C LEU A 35 -21.58 2.94 -2.69
N TRP A 36 -20.54 3.38 -3.39
CA TRP A 36 -19.23 3.79 -2.90
C TRP A 36 -19.04 3.73 -1.38
N ARG A 37 -18.53 2.61 -0.88
CA ARG A 37 -17.80 2.62 0.38
C ARG A 37 -16.33 2.57 0.02
N GLU A 38 -15.73 3.75 -0.15
CA GLU A 38 -14.28 3.92 -0.38
C GLU A 38 -13.42 3.35 0.76
N ALA A 39 -14.02 3.00 1.90
CA ALA A 39 -13.27 2.71 3.09
C ALA A 39 -13.35 1.22 3.45
N CYS A 40 -12.18 0.60 3.60
CA CYS A 40 -11.98 -0.53 4.49
C CYS A 40 -12.26 -0.20 5.97
N CYS A 41 -12.95 0.93 6.26
CA CYS A 41 -12.89 1.87 7.40
C CYS A 41 -11.79 2.95 7.27
N ASP A 42 -12.05 4.20 7.67
CA ASP A 42 -11.11 5.33 7.55
C ASP A 42 -9.74 5.02 8.19
N THR A 43 -9.76 4.26 9.28
CA THR A 43 -8.56 3.82 10.01
C THR A 43 -7.74 2.76 9.28
N GLY A 44 -8.29 2.08 8.27
CA GLY A 44 -7.57 1.12 7.45
C GLY A 44 -6.95 1.71 6.18
N ILE A 45 -7.32 2.94 5.80
CA ILE A 45 -6.80 3.63 4.61
C ILE A 45 -5.25 3.72 4.63
N PRO A 46 -4.58 4.06 5.76
CA PRO A 46 -3.12 4.09 5.78
C PRO A 46 -2.48 2.74 5.47
N ALA A 47 -3.03 1.65 6.01
CA ALA A 47 -2.53 0.30 5.76
C ALA A 47 -2.80 -0.18 4.33
N GLN A 48 -3.97 0.15 3.78
CA GLN A 48 -4.28 -0.08 2.38
C GLN A 48 -3.29 0.64 1.45
N ARG A 49 -3.03 1.92 1.71
CA ARG A 49 -2.09 2.73 0.91
C ARG A 49 -0.68 2.19 0.99
N ARG A 50 -0.24 1.74 2.17
CA ARG A 50 1.04 1.05 2.33
C ARG A 50 1.12 -0.20 1.44
N LYS A 51 0.14 -1.10 1.53
CA LYS A 51 0.07 -2.34 0.71
C LYS A 51 0.16 -2.03 -0.79
N LEU A 52 -0.61 -1.05 -1.27
CA LEU A 52 -0.60 -0.65 -2.69
C LEU A 52 0.74 -0.05 -3.12
N ALA A 53 1.37 0.76 -2.26
CA ALA A 53 2.66 1.36 -2.55
C ALA A 53 3.79 0.34 -2.57
N GLU A 54 3.79 -0.64 -1.65
CA GLU A 54 4.73 -1.77 -1.65
C GLU A 54 4.61 -2.57 -2.96
N GLN A 55 3.39 -2.92 -3.38
CA GLN A 55 3.14 -3.61 -4.64
C GLN A 55 3.65 -2.82 -5.86
N ALA A 56 3.40 -1.51 -5.90
CA ALA A 56 3.89 -0.66 -6.98
C ALA A 56 5.42 -0.56 -7.01
N LEU A 57 6.08 -0.46 -5.85
CA LEU A 57 7.54 -0.43 -5.76
C LEU A 57 8.18 -1.73 -6.23
N ASP A 58 7.57 -2.87 -5.91
CA ASP A 58 8.06 -4.17 -6.36
C ASP A 58 7.94 -4.29 -7.89
N GLN A 59 6.85 -3.81 -8.48
CA GLN A 59 6.69 -3.75 -9.95
C GLN A 59 7.75 -2.85 -10.61
N VAL A 60 8.03 -1.67 -10.03
CA VAL A 60 9.07 -0.75 -10.51
C VAL A 60 10.46 -1.40 -10.39
N ALA A 61 10.76 -2.07 -9.28
CA ALA A 61 12.04 -2.75 -9.07
C ALA A 61 12.26 -3.89 -10.08
N VAL A 62 11.23 -4.68 -10.38
CA VAL A 62 11.30 -5.74 -11.40
C VAL A 62 11.54 -5.15 -12.79
N THR A 63 10.80 -4.10 -13.15
CA THR A 63 10.90 -3.47 -14.48
C THR A 63 12.26 -2.83 -14.74
N HIS A 64 12.90 -2.27 -13.70
CA HIS A 64 14.20 -1.61 -13.81
C HIS A 64 15.41 -2.47 -13.39
N GLY A 65 15.20 -3.66 -12.83
CA GLY A 65 16.25 -4.62 -12.48
C GLY A 65 16.51 -5.71 -13.54
N ALA A 66 15.68 -5.80 -14.57
CA ALA A 66 15.83 -6.75 -15.69
C ALA A 66 16.74 -6.21 -16.82
N GLY A 67 17.81 -5.50 -16.46
CA GLY A 67 18.82 -4.94 -17.39
C GLY A 67 20.19 -5.55 -17.16
#